data_AF-A0A809ZIN4-F1
#
_entry.id   AF-A0A809ZIN4-F1
#
_cell.length_a   1.000
_cell.length_b   1.000
_cell.length_c   1.000
_cell.angle_alpha   90.00
_cell.angle_beta   90.00
_cell.angle_gamma   90.00
#
_symmetry.space_group_name_H-M   'P 1'
#
loop_
_entity.id
_entity.type
_entity.pdbx_description
1 polymer ?
#
loop_
_entity_poly.entity_id
_entity_poly.type
_entity_poly.pdbx_seq_one_letter_code
_entity_poly.pdbx_strand_id
1 'polypeptide(L)'
;MLAAVALLALSTGAAVASPAKSKPAAAAPVAPPPPPAEPLPPPKIYLFRGAMGPIFSTGMDRLGEKLTKAGFSADVYEFTICRWIGDRAISSYKETPAPIVLIGHSMGGLCSVVISEMAAKENIPISLVIAIDPAHATGDVPLNVERFINIFLSDSVLGGGDVVAVPGYRGHYASYDLKENSRVSHINIEKSDDIHRQIVEMVTQLPRIPAQAQGDAVPLRYLVPANTLVELWDSGVRVPVRRGDTMESIAAANRVPLWSIAQSNSLAENATLTPGQSIVVPRHLTPPEPTAALATPPPPARR
;
A
#
# COMPACT_ATOMS: atom_id res chain seq x y z
N MET A 1 -48.70 57.02 15.65
CA MET A 1 -48.83 56.60 14.23
C MET A 1 -47.97 57.51 13.37
N LEU A 2 -47.20 56.89 12.48
CA LEU A 2 -46.41 57.43 11.36
C LEU A 2 -45.29 58.45 11.63
N ALA A 3 -44.06 57.96 11.55
CA ALA A 3 -42.88 58.73 11.17
C ALA A 3 -42.56 58.43 9.69
N ALA A 4 -42.38 59.48 8.89
CA ALA A 4 -41.81 59.42 7.56
C ALA A 4 -40.78 60.56 7.46
N VAL A 5 -39.51 60.21 7.24
CA VAL A 5 -38.46 61.18 6.93
C VAL A 5 -37.75 60.70 5.66
N ALA A 6 -37.83 61.55 4.65
CA ALA A 6 -37.28 61.37 3.32
C ALA A 6 -35.75 61.57 3.31
N LEU A 7 -35.07 60.76 2.50
CA LEU A 7 -33.64 60.88 2.20
C LEU A 7 -33.38 62.07 1.27
N LEU A 8 -32.44 62.94 1.67
CA LEU A 8 -31.80 63.95 0.81
C LEU A 8 -30.39 63.49 0.44
N ALA A 9 -30.12 63.52 -0.86
CA ALA A 9 -28.82 63.26 -1.45
C ALA A 9 -27.87 64.46 -1.27
N LEU A 10 -26.60 64.20 -0.99
CA LEU A 10 -25.48 65.10 -1.33
C LEU A 10 -24.27 64.28 -1.79
N SER A 11 -23.83 64.59 -3.00
CA SER A 11 -22.58 64.17 -3.62
C SER A 11 -21.38 64.91 -3.02
N THR A 12 -20.30 64.21 -2.71
CA THR A 12 -18.95 64.79 -2.58
C THR A 12 -17.96 63.95 -3.38
N GLY A 13 -17.20 64.64 -4.24
CA GLY A 13 -16.20 64.02 -5.12
C GLY A 13 -14.95 63.61 -4.34
N ALA A 14 -14.46 62.39 -4.62
CA ALA A 14 -13.21 61.88 -4.09
C ALA A 14 -12.13 61.98 -5.18
N ALA A 15 -11.05 62.68 -4.86
CA ALA A 15 -9.84 62.77 -5.69
C ALA A 15 -9.15 61.40 -5.78
N VAL A 16 -8.83 60.99 -7.01
CA VAL A 16 -8.12 59.74 -7.30
C VAL A 16 -6.62 59.96 -7.07
N ALA A 17 -6.09 59.43 -5.97
CA ALA A 17 -4.65 59.32 -5.75
C ALA A 17 -4.11 58.07 -6.48
N SER A 18 -3.08 58.25 -7.33
CA SER A 18 -2.41 57.14 -8.00
C SER A 18 -1.65 56.25 -6.99
N PRO A 19 -1.69 54.91 -7.13
CA PRO A 19 -0.94 54.03 -6.24
C PRO A 19 0.56 54.08 -6.56
N ALA A 20 1.37 54.09 -5.50
CA ALA A 20 2.82 54.01 -5.57
C ALA A 20 3.26 52.64 -6.13
N LYS A 21 4.26 52.65 -7.02
CA LYS A 21 4.86 51.44 -7.62
C LYS A 21 5.52 50.57 -6.53
N SER A 22 5.05 49.34 -6.37
CA SER A 22 5.67 48.35 -5.49
C SER A 22 6.98 47.84 -6.10
N LYS A 23 8.02 47.75 -5.26
CA LYS A 23 9.34 47.22 -5.60
C LYS A 23 9.26 45.68 -5.66
N PRO A 24 9.84 44.99 -6.66
CA PRO A 24 9.81 43.53 -6.71
C PRO A 24 10.56 42.94 -5.51
N ALA A 25 9.89 42.09 -4.73
CA ALA A 25 10.54 41.30 -3.70
C ALA A 25 11.42 40.24 -4.37
N ALA A 26 12.71 40.21 -4.01
CA ALA A 26 13.61 39.16 -4.45
C ALA A 26 13.11 37.81 -3.92
N ALA A 27 12.95 36.82 -4.81
CA ALA A 27 12.59 35.47 -4.44
C ALA A 27 13.66 34.91 -3.48
N ALA A 28 13.23 34.41 -2.32
CA ALA A 28 14.10 33.70 -1.40
C ALA A 28 14.69 32.47 -2.11
N PRO A 29 15.98 32.15 -1.89
CA PRO A 29 16.58 30.95 -2.48
C PRO A 29 15.83 29.72 -2.00
N VAL A 30 15.39 28.89 -2.95
CA VAL A 30 14.79 27.58 -2.69
C VAL A 30 15.84 26.75 -1.94
N ALA A 31 15.49 26.26 -0.75
CA ALA A 31 16.36 25.39 0.01
C ALA A 31 16.75 24.17 -0.84
N PRO A 32 18.02 23.71 -0.80
CA PRO A 32 18.43 22.52 -1.54
C PRO A 32 17.55 21.32 -1.13
N PRO A 33 17.22 20.43 -2.08
CA PRO A 33 16.43 19.24 -1.76
C PRO A 33 17.11 18.43 -0.66
N PRO A 34 16.34 17.84 0.27
CA PRO A 34 16.91 17.01 1.32
C PRO A 34 17.74 15.88 0.69
N PRO A 35 18.84 15.46 1.35
CA PRO A 35 19.64 14.34 0.86
C PRO A 35 18.75 13.09 0.69
N PRO A 36 19.08 12.19 -0.26
CA PRO A 36 18.37 10.93 -0.42
C PRO A 36 18.32 10.21 0.92
N ALA A 37 17.12 9.78 1.34
CA ALA A 37 16.95 9.04 2.58
C ALA A 37 17.82 7.77 2.54
N GLU A 38 18.61 7.54 3.59
CA GLU A 38 19.37 6.31 3.73
C GLU A 38 18.40 5.11 3.76
N PRO A 39 18.72 3.99 3.09
CA PRO A 39 17.90 2.79 3.16
C PRO A 39 17.72 2.34 4.61
N LEU A 40 16.51 1.92 4.95
CA LEU A 40 16.23 1.33 6.25
C LEU A 40 17.09 0.07 6.47
N PRO A 41 17.35 -0.32 7.74
CA PRO A 41 17.99 -1.60 8.02
C PRO A 41 17.17 -2.76 7.42
N PRO A 42 17.80 -3.92 7.13
CA PRO A 42 17.08 -5.09 6.64
C PRO A 42 15.91 -5.48 7.57
N PRO A 43 14.77 -5.93 7.00
CA PRO A 43 13.61 -6.28 7.79
C PRO A 43 13.85 -7.53 8.64
N LYS A 44 13.20 -7.57 9.81
CA LYS A 44 13.06 -8.78 10.63
C LYS A 44 11.77 -9.50 10.21
N ILE A 45 11.90 -10.72 9.70
CA ILE A 45 10.78 -11.43 9.07
C ILE A 45 10.36 -12.63 9.92
N TYR A 46 9.08 -12.67 10.28
CA TYR A 46 8.47 -13.73 11.07
C TYR A 46 7.38 -14.40 10.24
N LEU A 47 7.59 -15.68 9.93
CA LEU A 47 6.64 -16.49 9.18
C LEU A 47 5.91 -17.45 10.13
N PHE A 48 4.64 -17.71 9.86
CA PHE A 48 3.82 -18.61 10.67
C PHE A 48 3.11 -19.66 9.81
N ARG A 49 3.32 -20.94 10.17
CA ARG A 49 2.52 -22.06 9.68
C ARG A 49 1.13 -22.03 10.31
N GLY A 50 0.15 -22.62 9.63
CA GLY A 50 -1.22 -22.78 10.11
C GLY A 50 -1.42 -23.99 11.04
N ALA A 51 -2.68 -24.33 11.31
CA ALA A 51 -3.02 -25.55 12.04
C ALA A 51 -2.54 -26.79 11.27
N MET A 52 -1.97 -27.78 11.99
CA MET A 52 -1.27 -28.92 11.38
C MET A 52 -0.18 -28.46 10.39
N GLY A 53 0.55 -27.41 10.76
CA GLY A 53 1.58 -26.73 9.98
C GLY A 53 2.56 -27.63 9.24
N PRO A 54 3.18 -28.64 9.89
CA PRO A 54 4.13 -29.55 9.27
C PRO A 54 3.59 -30.37 8.08
N ILE A 55 2.26 -30.41 7.89
CA ILE A 55 1.61 -31.15 6.80
C ILE A 55 1.05 -30.16 5.77
N PHE A 56 0.26 -29.19 6.22
CA PHE A 56 -0.49 -28.33 5.29
C PHE A 56 0.23 -27.05 4.90
N SER A 57 1.15 -26.53 5.73
CA SER A 57 1.77 -25.20 5.53
C SER A 57 3.23 -25.27 5.10
N THR A 58 3.65 -26.35 4.43
CA THR A 58 5.03 -26.53 3.95
C THR A 58 5.44 -25.49 2.90
N GLY A 59 4.48 -24.77 2.30
CA GLY A 59 4.77 -23.59 1.50
C GLY A 59 5.49 -22.49 2.29
N MET A 60 5.15 -22.31 3.58
CA MET A 60 5.80 -21.32 4.45
C MET A 60 7.28 -21.63 4.70
N ASP A 61 7.63 -22.92 4.79
CA ASP A 61 9.02 -23.37 4.89
C ASP A 61 9.83 -22.98 3.66
N ARG A 62 9.28 -23.29 2.48
CA ARG A 62 9.91 -22.95 1.20
C ARG A 62 10.01 -21.45 0.99
N LEU A 63 9.02 -20.67 1.45
CA LEU A 63 9.08 -19.22 1.43
C LEU A 63 10.19 -18.69 2.36
N GLY A 64 10.27 -19.23 3.58
CA GLY A 64 11.36 -18.92 4.53
C GLY A 64 12.74 -19.18 3.92
N GLU A 65 12.94 -20.35 3.28
CA GLU A 65 14.19 -20.66 2.58
C GLU A 65 14.52 -19.69 1.46
N LYS A 66 13.52 -19.28 0.66
CA LYS A 66 13.70 -18.31 -0.43
C LYS A 66 14.11 -16.93 0.11
N LEU A 67 13.51 -16.49 1.21
CA LEU A 67 13.84 -15.23 1.88
C LEU A 67 15.25 -15.27 2.48
N THR A 68 15.62 -16.37 3.13
CA THR A 68 16.99 -16.58 3.65
C THR A 68 18.02 -16.59 2.52
N LYS A 69 17.73 -17.24 1.39
CA LYS A 69 18.57 -17.21 0.19
C LYS A 69 18.69 -15.80 -0.41
N ALA A 70 17.67 -14.95 -0.24
CA ALA A 70 17.72 -13.55 -0.63
C ALA A 70 18.47 -12.65 0.37
N GLY A 71 19.01 -13.21 1.46
CA GLY A 71 19.85 -12.49 2.43
C GLY A 71 19.10 -11.93 3.65
N PHE A 72 17.83 -12.32 3.85
CA PHE A 72 17.04 -11.86 4.99
C PHE A 72 17.07 -12.85 6.16
N SER A 73 16.92 -12.33 7.37
CA SER A 73 16.62 -13.17 8.55
C SER A 73 15.13 -13.52 8.54
N ALA A 74 14.82 -14.75 8.17
CA ALA A 74 13.45 -15.24 8.06
C ALA A 74 13.27 -16.56 8.82
N ASP A 75 12.52 -16.52 9.91
CA ASP A 75 12.22 -17.70 10.73
C ASP A 75 10.76 -18.13 10.56
N VAL A 76 10.53 -19.45 10.53
CA VAL A 76 9.20 -20.04 10.36
C VAL A 76 8.76 -20.74 11.64
N TYR A 77 7.72 -20.21 12.27
CA TYR A 77 7.20 -20.66 13.56
C TYR A 77 5.85 -21.38 13.44
N GLU A 78 5.51 -22.16 14.46
CA GLU A 78 4.16 -22.69 14.65
C GLU A 78 3.23 -21.61 15.21
N PHE A 79 1.99 -21.54 14.75
CA PHE A 79 1.03 -20.53 15.20
C PHE A 79 0.77 -20.56 16.73
N THR A 80 0.90 -21.73 17.38
CA THR A 80 0.58 -21.90 18.80
C THR A 80 1.45 -21.04 19.73
N ILE A 81 2.63 -20.63 19.28
CA ILE A 81 3.56 -19.80 20.05
C ILE A 81 3.57 -18.34 19.61
N CYS A 82 2.62 -17.88 18.79
CA CYS A 82 2.74 -16.58 18.14
C CYS A 82 2.72 -15.39 19.10
N ARG A 83 2.06 -15.49 20.26
CA ARG A 83 2.16 -14.44 21.30
C ARG A 83 3.58 -14.31 21.84
N TRP A 84 4.25 -15.43 22.12
CA TRP A 84 5.63 -15.42 22.59
C TRP A 84 6.59 -14.84 21.54
N ILE A 85 6.39 -15.19 20.26
CA ILE A 85 7.15 -14.60 19.15
C ILE A 85 6.85 -13.10 19.00
N GLY A 86 5.60 -12.68 19.20
CA GLY A 86 5.20 -11.27 19.21
C GLY A 86 5.96 -10.47 20.28
N ASP A 87 6.01 -10.96 21.51
CA ASP A 87 6.77 -10.32 22.60
C ASP A 87 8.28 -10.22 22.27
N ARG A 88 8.84 -11.27 21.65
CA ARG A 88 10.23 -11.28 21.18
C ARG A 88 10.46 -10.26 20.05
N ALA A 89 9.55 -10.15 19.09
CA ALA A 89 9.65 -9.19 18.00
C ALA A 89 9.58 -7.75 18.51
N ILE A 90 8.64 -7.46 19.41
CA ILE A 90 8.49 -6.17 20.09
C ILE A 90 9.75 -5.80 20.87
N SER A 91 10.28 -6.74 21.66
CA SER A 91 11.51 -6.52 22.45
C SER A 91 12.71 -6.26 21.53
N SER A 92 12.86 -7.06 20.48
CA SER A 92 13.94 -6.89 19.50
C SER A 92 13.85 -5.57 18.75
N TYR A 93 12.64 -5.07 18.45
CA TYR A 93 12.44 -3.75 17.85
C TYR A 93 12.86 -2.63 18.79
N LYS A 94 12.51 -2.71 20.07
CA LYS A 94 12.91 -1.71 21.09
C LYS A 94 14.43 -1.64 21.28
N GLU A 95 15.12 -2.77 21.18
CA GLU A 95 16.59 -2.84 21.29
C GLU A 95 17.32 -2.38 20.02
N THR A 96 16.84 -2.80 18.85
CA THR A 96 17.44 -2.45 17.56
C THR A 96 16.31 -2.29 16.52
N PRO A 97 15.80 -1.06 16.33
CA PRO A 97 14.70 -0.80 15.43
C PRO A 97 15.01 -1.24 14.00
N ALA A 98 14.10 -2.02 13.42
CA ALA A 98 14.14 -2.43 12.03
C ALA A 98 12.70 -2.72 11.55
N PRO A 99 12.41 -2.60 10.23
CA PRO A 99 11.11 -2.97 9.69
C PRO A 99 10.69 -4.38 10.12
N ILE A 100 9.45 -4.54 10.58
CA ILE A 100 8.89 -5.85 10.95
C ILE A 100 8.00 -6.34 9.81
N VAL A 101 8.25 -7.57 9.35
CA VAL A 101 7.44 -8.24 8.33
C VAL A 101 6.82 -9.50 8.94
N LEU A 102 5.50 -9.63 8.83
CA LEU A 102 4.74 -10.78 9.33
C LEU A 102 4.05 -11.48 8.15
N ILE A 103 4.25 -12.78 8.02
CA ILE A 103 3.63 -13.58 6.94
C ILE A 103 3.04 -14.84 7.55
N GLY A 104 1.78 -15.16 7.23
CA GLY A 104 1.14 -16.29 7.88
C GLY A 104 0.10 -16.98 7.02
N HIS A 105 0.08 -18.31 7.10
CA HIS A 105 -0.94 -19.14 6.46
C HIS A 105 -2.02 -19.59 7.48
N SER A 106 -3.31 -19.51 7.15
CA SER A 106 -4.41 -20.01 8.01
C SER A 106 -4.37 -19.38 9.42
N MET A 107 -4.25 -20.19 10.47
CA MET A 107 -4.01 -19.71 11.85
C MET A 107 -2.74 -18.86 11.99
N GLY A 108 -1.73 -19.06 11.14
CA GLY A 108 -0.55 -18.20 11.08
C GLY A 108 -0.87 -16.80 10.55
N GLY A 109 -1.84 -16.67 9.64
CA GLY A 109 -2.34 -15.38 9.16
C GLY A 109 -3.05 -14.62 10.30
N LEU A 110 -3.88 -15.33 11.07
CA LEU A 110 -4.46 -14.81 12.32
C LEU A 110 -3.37 -14.33 13.28
N CYS A 111 -2.33 -15.14 13.49
CA CYS A 111 -1.21 -14.76 14.35
C CYS A 111 -0.48 -13.49 13.88
N SER A 112 -0.37 -13.27 12.57
CA SER A 112 0.25 -12.06 12.02
C SER A 112 -0.55 -10.81 12.39
N VAL A 113 -1.88 -10.89 12.39
CA VAL A 113 -2.75 -9.80 12.87
C VAL A 113 -2.67 -9.64 14.38
N VAL A 114 -2.70 -10.73 15.16
CA VAL A 114 -2.57 -10.68 16.62
C VAL A 114 -1.26 -10.03 17.06
N ILE A 115 -0.13 -10.36 16.42
CA ILE A 115 1.16 -9.72 16.73
C ILE A 115 1.13 -8.23 16.34
N SER A 116 0.44 -7.87 15.26
CA SER A 116 0.27 -6.46 14.86
C SER A 116 -0.52 -5.67 15.91
N GLU A 117 -1.58 -6.25 16.48
CA GLU A 117 -2.35 -5.65 17.59
C GLU A 117 -1.51 -5.53 18.87
N MET A 118 -0.66 -6.52 19.16
CA MET A 118 0.28 -6.44 20.28
C MET A 118 1.27 -5.29 20.08
N ALA A 119 1.87 -5.17 18.90
CA ALA A 119 2.78 -4.08 18.55
C ALA A 119 2.08 -2.70 18.60
N ALA A 120 0.79 -2.64 18.23
CA ALA A 120 0.00 -1.41 18.28
C ALA A 120 -0.10 -0.85 19.71
N LYS A 121 -0.28 -1.71 20.72
CA LYS A 121 -0.34 -1.31 22.14
C LYS A 121 0.96 -0.68 22.63
N GLU A 122 2.07 -1.01 21.97
CA GLU A 122 3.42 -0.50 22.26
C GLU A 122 3.83 0.65 21.32
N ASN A 123 2.93 1.13 20.47
CA ASN A 123 3.19 2.14 19.43
C ASN A 123 4.31 1.76 18.45
N ILE A 124 4.44 0.47 18.14
CA ILE A 124 5.44 -0.06 17.21
C ILE A 124 4.79 -0.28 15.83
N PRO A 125 5.38 0.26 14.74
CA PRO A 125 4.88 0.04 13.39
C PRO A 125 5.19 -1.38 12.90
N ILE A 126 4.28 -1.95 12.10
CA ILE A 126 4.52 -3.15 11.32
C ILE A 126 4.57 -2.75 9.84
N SER A 127 5.70 -2.99 9.18
CA SER A 127 5.93 -2.48 7.83
C SER A 127 5.19 -3.26 6.75
N LEU A 128 4.98 -4.56 6.96
CA LEU A 128 4.23 -5.42 6.03
C LEU A 128 3.61 -6.62 6.74
N VAL A 129 2.34 -6.86 6.48
CA VAL A 129 1.64 -8.09 6.84
C VAL A 129 1.09 -8.75 5.58
N ILE A 130 1.36 -10.05 5.41
CA ILE A 130 0.79 -10.86 4.34
C ILE A 130 0.04 -12.04 4.97
N ALA A 131 -1.27 -12.01 4.87
CA ALA A 131 -2.15 -13.09 5.31
C ALA A 131 -2.52 -13.97 4.12
N ILE A 132 -2.17 -15.27 4.20
CA ILE A 132 -2.48 -16.27 3.18
C ILE A 132 -3.55 -17.21 3.73
N ASP A 133 -4.71 -17.19 3.09
CA ASP A 133 -5.97 -17.82 3.47
C ASP A 133 -6.19 -17.87 5.00
N PRO A 134 -6.16 -16.70 5.67
CA PRO A 134 -6.18 -16.64 7.12
C PRO A 134 -7.46 -17.27 7.68
N ALA A 135 -7.41 -17.69 8.95
CA ALA A 135 -8.60 -18.23 9.61
C ALA A 135 -9.74 -17.19 9.63
N HIS A 136 -10.99 -17.64 9.51
CA HIS A 136 -12.19 -16.78 9.57
C HIS A 136 -12.25 -15.88 10.81
N ALA A 137 -11.64 -16.30 11.92
CA ALA A 137 -11.59 -15.54 13.17
C ALA A 137 -10.53 -14.41 13.18
N THR A 138 -9.85 -14.16 12.06
CA THR A 138 -8.83 -13.10 11.97
C THR A 138 -9.50 -11.74 12.02
N GLY A 139 -9.04 -10.89 12.94
CA GLY A 139 -9.55 -9.53 13.11
C GLY A 139 -9.11 -8.57 12.00
N ASP A 140 -9.59 -7.33 12.09
CA ASP A 140 -9.31 -6.27 11.14
C ASP A 140 -7.84 -5.80 11.18
N VAL A 141 -7.39 -5.15 10.10
CA VAL A 141 -6.03 -4.58 10.01
C VAL A 141 -5.83 -3.43 11.01
N PRO A 142 -4.88 -3.51 11.96
CA PRO A 142 -4.59 -2.43 12.90
C PRO A 142 -3.95 -1.19 12.23
N LEU A 143 -4.15 0.00 12.82
CA LEU A 143 -3.66 1.28 12.27
C LEU A 143 -2.14 1.42 12.19
N ASN A 144 -1.38 0.66 12.98
CA ASN A 144 0.08 0.65 12.97
C ASN A 144 0.67 -0.23 11.84
N VAL A 145 -0.18 -0.93 11.08
CA VAL A 145 0.26 -1.71 9.92
C VAL A 145 0.38 -0.79 8.71
N GLU A 146 1.57 -0.64 8.16
CA GLU A 146 1.82 0.25 7.03
C GLU A 146 1.30 -0.36 5.72
N ARG A 147 1.42 -1.68 5.56
CA ARG A 147 1.02 -2.42 4.36
C ARG A 147 0.38 -3.75 4.72
N PHE A 148 -0.78 -4.04 4.16
CA PHE A 148 -1.51 -5.27 4.38
C PHE A 148 -1.93 -5.92 3.07
N ILE A 149 -1.57 -7.19 2.89
CA ILE A 149 -1.96 -8.01 1.75
C ILE A 149 -2.75 -9.22 2.26
N ASN A 150 -4.00 -9.36 1.80
CA ASN A 150 -4.83 -10.53 2.08
C ASN A 150 -4.98 -11.38 0.81
N ILE A 151 -4.57 -12.63 0.83
CA ILE A 151 -4.76 -13.57 -0.29
C ILE A 151 -5.60 -14.72 0.23
N PHE A 152 -6.86 -14.84 -0.16
CA PHE A 152 -7.81 -15.73 0.53
C PHE A 152 -8.80 -16.38 -0.43
N LEU A 153 -9.53 -17.37 0.06
CA LEU A 153 -10.60 -18.07 -0.66
C LEU A 153 -11.89 -17.86 0.12
N SER A 154 -12.79 -16.97 -0.33
CA SER A 154 -13.99 -16.63 0.47
C SER A 154 -14.99 -17.78 0.65
N ASP A 155 -14.87 -18.85 -0.13
CA ASP A 155 -15.64 -20.09 -0.01
C ASP A 155 -14.90 -21.21 0.76
N SER A 156 -13.69 -20.94 1.24
CA SER A 156 -12.89 -21.89 2.04
C SER A 156 -13.49 -22.07 3.44
N VAL A 157 -13.68 -23.32 3.84
CA VAL A 157 -14.16 -23.68 5.19
C VAL A 157 -13.02 -23.66 6.22
N LEU A 158 -11.79 -23.97 5.78
CA LEU A 158 -10.62 -24.09 6.66
C LEU A 158 -9.88 -22.74 6.86
N GLY A 159 -9.93 -21.87 5.85
CA GLY A 159 -9.35 -20.53 5.84
C GLY A 159 -10.41 -19.51 5.50
N GLY A 160 -10.16 -18.59 4.57
CA GLY A 160 -11.17 -17.74 3.97
C GLY A 160 -11.46 -16.43 4.69
N GLY A 161 -10.65 -16.05 5.68
CA GLY A 161 -10.82 -14.77 6.38
C GLY A 161 -10.69 -13.57 5.44
N ASP A 162 -11.79 -12.86 5.23
CA ASP A 162 -11.80 -11.56 4.53
C ASP A 162 -11.41 -10.44 5.50
N VAL A 163 -10.09 -10.27 5.68
CA VAL A 163 -9.55 -9.29 6.61
C VAL A 163 -9.72 -7.89 6.03
N VAL A 164 -10.54 -7.06 6.66
CA VAL A 164 -10.78 -5.67 6.27
C VAL A 164 -9.95 -4.71 7.12
N ALA A 165 -9.69 -3.51 6.61
CA ALA A 165 -8.99 -2.49 7.39
C ALA A 165 -9.96 -1.73 8.33
N VAL A 166 -9.50 -1.39 9.53
CA VAL A 166 -10.30 -0.58 10.47
C VAL A 166 -10.58 0.83 9.93
N PRO A 167 -11.67 1.49 10.37
CA PRO A 167 -11.92 2.88 10.03
C PRO A 167 -10.72 3.79 10.36
N GLY A 168 -10.35 4.65 9.41
CA GLY A 168 -9.22 5.56 9.56
C GLY A 168 -7.86 4.96 9.18
N TYR A 169 -7.81 3.71 8.71
CA TYR A 169 -6.60 3.13 8.11
C TYR A 169 -6.10 3.98 6.94
N ARG A 170 -4.82 4.35 6.99
CA ARG A 170 -4.14 5.16 5.97
C ARG A 170 -2.97 4.42 5.31
N GLY A 171 -2.77 3.16 5.68
CA GLY A 171 -1.76 2.32 5.07
C GLY A 171 -2.18 1.81 3.70
N HIS A 172 -1.31 1.01 3.12
CA HIS A 172 -1.50 0.39 1.83
C HIS A 172 -2.23 -0.94 2.04
N TYR A 173 -3.28 -1.17 1.26
CA TYR A 173 -4.13 -2.34 1.43
C TYR A 173 -4.45 -2.95 0.08
N ALA A 174 -4.30 -4.27 -0.02
CA ALA A 174 -4.79 -5.04 -1.15
C ALA A 174 -5.34 -6.39 -0.69
N SER A 175 -6.54 -6.76 -1.14
CA SER A 175 -7.09 -8.10 -0.95
C SER A 175 -7.42 -8.80 -2.26
N TYR A 176 -7.21 -10.11 -2.27
CA TYR A 176 -7.35 -11.00 -3.42
C TYR A 176 -8.17 -12.22 -3.01
N ASP A 177 -9.45 -12.23 -3.37
CA ASP A 177 -10.31 -13.40 -3.29
C ASP A 177 -10.06 -14.29 -4.51
N LEU A 178 -9.57 -15.51 -4.26
CA LEU A 178 -9.16 -16.47 -5.28
C LEU A 178 -10.21 -17.56 -5.53
N LYS A 179 -11.43 -17.45 -4.99
CA LYS A 179 -12.45 -18.53 -5.08
C LYS A 179 -12.76 -19.00 -6.51
N GLU A 180 -12.63 -18.12 -7.50
CA GLU A 180 -12.87 -18.45 -8.91
C GLU A 180 -11.74 -19.31 -9.51
N ASN A 181 -10.62 -19.47 -8.80
CA ASN A 181 -9.49 -20.27 -9.23
C ASN A 181 -9.58 -21.69 -8.66
N SER A 182 -10.21 -22.59 -9.40
CA SER A 182 -10.40 -24.00 -9.04
C SER A 182 -9.11 -24.82 -8.84
N ARG A 183 -7.94 -24.30 -9.22
CA ARG A 183 -6.63 -24.94 -8.95
C ARG A 183 -6.06 -24.59 -7.58
N VAL A 184 -6.63 -23.59 -6.93
CA VAL A 184 -6.20 -23.09 -5.63
C VAL A 184 -7.17 -23.59 -4.57
N SER A 185 -6.62 -23.96 -3.42
CA SER A 185 -7.31 -24.47 -2.25
C SER A 185 -6.57 -23.99 -1.01
N HIS A 186 -7.21 -24.09 0.15
CA HIS A 186 -6.58 -23.75 1.44
C HIS A 186 -5.20 -24.38 1.62
N ILE A 187 -5.00 -25.60 1.15
CA ILE A 187 -3.77 -26.37 1.40
C ILE A 187 -2.71 -26.23 0.32
N ASN A 188 -2.93 -25.45 -0.75
CA ASN A 188 -1.91 -25.25 -1.78
C ASN A 188 -1.71 -23.78 -2.21
N ILE A 189 -2.57 -22.87 -1.76
CA ILE A 189 -2.47 -21.44 -2.02
C ILE A 189 -1.12 -20.86 -1.60
N GLU A 190 -0.63 -21.30 -0.45
CA GLU A 190 0.64 -20.93 0.15
C GLU A 190 1.83 -21.69 -0.45
N LYS A 191 1.59 -22.62 -1.38
CA LYS A 191 2.64 -23.36 -2.11
C LYS A 191 3.03 -22.69 -3.42
N SER A 192 2.33 -21.63 -3.83
CA SER A 192 2.52 -20.97 -5.12
C SER A 192 3.91 -20.33 -5.24
N ASP A 193 4.73 -20.85 -6.15
CA ASP A 193 6.06 -20.31 -6.42
C ASP A 193 6.01 -18.88 -6.96
N ASP A 194 4.97 -18.56 -7.72
CA ASP A 194 4.76 -17.23 -8.27
C ASP A 194 4.44 -16.21 -7.17
N ILE A 195 3.54 -16.56 -6.23
CA ILE A 195 3.26 -15.73 -5.04
C ILE A 195 4.54 -15.56 -4.22
N HIS A 196 5.31 -16.64 -3.99
CA HIS A 196 6.57 -16.54 -3.25
C HIS A 196 7.57 -15.59 -3.89
N ARG A 197 7.71 -15.65 -5.22
CA ARG A 197 8.60 -14.75 -5.98
C ARG A 197 8.22 -13.29 -5.75
N GLN A 198 6.93 -12.96 -5.87
CA GLN A 198 6.43 -11.61 -5.65
C GLN A 198 6.60 -11.15 -4.19
N ILE A 199 6.40 -12.03 -3.21
CA ILE A 199 6.68 -11.73 -1.79
C ILE A 199 8.16 -11.40 -1.58
N VAL A 200 9.08 -12.19 -2.11
CA VAL A 200 10.53 -11.94 -2.01
C VAL A 200 10.90 -10.61 -2.66
N GLU A 201 10.34 -10.30 -3.83
CA GLU A 201 10.52 -9.01 -4.51
C GLU A 201 10.04 -7.84 -3.64
N MET A 202 8.83 -7.92 -3.08
CA MET A 202 8.29 -6.88 -2.19
C MET A 202 9.16 -6.67 -0.95
N VAL A 203 9.53 -7.74 -0.24
CA VAL A 203 10.41 -7.66 0.93
C VAL A 203 11.77 -7.05 0.58
N THR A 204 12.31 -7.37 -0.61
CA THR A 204 13.59 -6.82 -1.07
C THR A 204 13.54 -5.31 -1.32
N GLN A 205 12.40 -4.79 -1.79
CA GLN A 205 12.23 -3.36 -2.01
C GLN A 205 11.87 -2.59 -0.74
N LEU A 206 11.29 -3.26 0.27
CA LEU A 206 10.73 -2.61 1.47
C LEU A 206 11.70 -1.63 2.17
N PRO A 207 12.99 -1.93 2.37
CA PRO A 207 13.91 -1.00 3.04
C PRO A 207 14.21 0.28 2.25
N ARG A 208 13.89 0.31 0.95
CA ARG A 208 14.12 1.44 0.05
C ARG A 208 12.93 2.38 -0.05
N ILE A 209 11.82 2.05 0.62
CA ILE A 209 10.55 2.75 0.49
C ILE A 209 10.12 3.25 1.87
N PRO A 210 10.15 4.57 2.12
CA PRO A 210 9.70 5.11 3.39
C PRO A 210 8.22 4.83 3.62
N ALA A 211 7.86 4.50 4.86
CA ALA A 211 6.50 4.24 5.32
C ALA A 211 5.48 5.35 4.95
N GLN A 212 5.90 6.61 5.03
CA GLN A 212 5.02 7.77 4.80
C GLN A 212 5.00 8.28 3.35
N ALA A 213 5.75 7.67 2.43
CA ALA A 213 6.00 8.26 1.11
C ALA A 213 4.79 8.25 0.15
N GLN A 214 3.62 7.68 0.51
CA GLN A 214 2.46 7.62 -0.39
C GLN A 214 1.11 7.85 0.33
N GLY A 215 0.80 9.10 0.67
CA GLY A 215 -0.52 9.51 1.20
C GLY A 215 -1.70 9.36 0.24
N ASP A 216 -1.45 8.94 -1.01
CA ASP A 216 -2.46 8.75 -2.06
C ASP A 216 -2.86 7.28 -2.25
N ALA A 217 -2.43 6.39 -1.35
CA ALA A 217 -2.74 4.96 -1.43
C ALA A 217 -4.26 4.73 -1.37
N VAL A 218 -4.79 4.03 -2.38
CA VAL A 218 -6.19 3.60 -2.43
C VAL A 218 -6.26 2.11 -2.11
N PRO A 219 -7.09 1.67 -1.15
CA PRO A 219 -7.29 0.24 -0.89
C PRO A 219 -7.79 -0.49 -2.14
N LEU A 220 -7.22 -1.67 -2.40
CA LEU A 220 -7.62 -2.55 -3.48
C LEU A 220 -8.35 -3.77 -2.93
N ARG A 221 -9.41 -4.20 -3.60
CA ARG A 221 -10.17 -5.41 -3.27
C ARG A 221 -10.57 -6.09 -4.56
N TYR A 222 -10.11 -7.32 -4.76
CA TYR A 222 -10.31 -8.05 -6.00
C TYR A 222 -10.97 -9.39 -5.78
N LEU A 223 -11.90 -9.69 -6.69
CA LEU A 223 -12.23 -11.07 -7.04
C LEU A 223 -11.37 -11.44 -8.25
N VAL A 224 -10.33 -12.25 -8.04
CA VAL A 224 -9.40 -12.58 -9.12
C VAL A 224 -10.09 -13.51 -10.12
N PRO A 225 -10.15 -13.16 -11.42
CA PRO A 225 -10.83 -13.99 -12.41
C PRO A 225 -10.24 -15.40 -12.50
N ALA A 226 -11.10 -16.37 -12.83
CA ALA A 226 -10.68 -17.75 -13.05
C ALA A 226 -9.51 -17.85 -14.06
N ASN A 227 -8.62 -18.81 -13.84
CA ASN A 227 -7.45 -19.05 -14.68
C ASN A 227 -6.42 -17.91 -14.79
N THR A 228 -6.52 -16.88 -13.94
CA THR A 228 -5.58 -15.75 -13.93
C THR A 228 -4.48 -15.98 -12.88
N LEU A 229 -3.24 -15.60 -13.21
CA LEU A 229 -2.17 -15.54 -12.22
C LEU A 229 -2.41 -14.33 -11.30
N VAL A 230 -2.23 -14.53 -10.00
CA VAL A 230 -2.40 -13.46 -9.02
C VAL A 230 -1.19 -12.57 -9.07
N GLU A 231 -1.40 -11.28 -9.33
CA GLU A 231 -0.37 -10.26 -9.25
C GLU A 231 -0.59 -9.41 -8.00
N LEU A 232 0.42 -9.34 -7.14
CA LEU A 232 0.39 -8.66 -5.86
C LEU A 232 0.85 -7.21 -6.02
N TRP A 233 -0.12 -6.31 -5.91
CA TRP A 233 0.04 -4.87 -5.80
C TRP A 233 0.08 -4.40 -4.34
N ASP A 234 0.76 -3.28 -4.13
CA ASP A 234 0.90 -2.60 -2.84
C ASP A 234 -0.39 -1.87 -2.46
N SER A 235 -0.88 -1.04 -3.38
CA SER A 235 -2.17 -0.34 -3.29
C SER A 235 -2.57 0.17 -4.68
N GLY A 236 -3.70 0.88 -4.77
CA GLY A 236 -4.06 1.72 -5.91
C GLY A 236 -3.45 3.12 -5.79
N VAL A 237 -3.44 3.85 -6.90
CA VAL A 237 -3.16 5.29 -6.98
C VAL A 237 -4.18 5.94 -7.92
N ARG A 238 -4.57 7.18 -7.62
CA ARG A 238 -5.48 7.96 -8.47
C ARG A 238 -4.70 8.63 -9.60
N VAL A 239 -5.11 8.38 -10.84
CA VAL A 239 -4.55 8.98 -12.05
C VAL A 239 -5.66 9.70 -12.82
N PRO A 240 -5.45 10.95 -13.25
CA PRO A 240 -6.43 11.65 -14.08
C PRO A 240 -6.41 11.11 -15.52
N VAL A 241 -7.60 10.82 -16.05
CA VAL A 241 -7.83 10.43 -17.45
C VAL A 241 -7.46 11.60 -18.36
N ARG A 242 -6.64 11.34 -19.37
CA ARG A 242 -6.25 12.30 -20.40
C ARG A 242 -7.16 12.19 -21.61
N ARG A 243 -7.11 13.20 -22.48
CA ARG A 243 -7.86 13.17 -23.74
C ARG A 243 -7.36 12.01 -24.60
N GLY A 244 -8.25 11.10 -24.96
CA GLY A 244 -7.94 9.93 -25.78
C GLY A 244 -7.58 8.67 -24.99
N ASP A 245 -7.50 8.75 -23.66
CA ASP A 245 -7.30 7.56 -22.83
C ASP A 245 -8.55 6.65 -22.88
N THR A 246 -8.30 5.35 -22.97
CA THR A 246 -9.28 4.29 -22.76
C THR A 246 -8.85 3.42 -21.58
N MET A 247 -9.75 2.55 -21.11
CA MET A 247 -9.40 1.58 -20.06
C MET A 247 -8.21 0.71 -20.50
N GLU A 248 -8.18 0.26 -21.76
CA GLU A 248 -7.11 -0.54 -22.34
C GLU A 248 -5.80 0.22 -22.46
N SER A 249 -5.83 1.49 -22.90
CA SER A 249 -4.61 2.27 -23.04
C SER A 249 -3.96 2.57 -21.69
N ILE A 250 -4.78 2.84 -20.66
CA ILE A 250 -4.30 3.04 -19.28
C ILE A 250 -3.75 1.72 -18.72
N ALA A 251 -4.46 0.61 -18.90
CA ALA A 251 -4.00 -0.72 -18.47
C ALA A 251 -2.64 -1.07 -19.09
N ALA A 252 -2.51 -0.92 -20.41
CA ALA A 252 -1.28 -1.20 -21.14
C ALA A 252 -0.12 -0.28 -20.71
N ALA A 253 -0.37 1.02 -20.55
CA ALA A 253 0.65 1.98 -20.13
C ALA A 253 1.20 1.70 -18.72
N ASN A 254 0.34 1.21 -17.82
CA ASN A 254 0.71 0.87 -16.45
C ASN A 254 1.10 -0.60 -16.26
N ARG A 255 1.04 -1.41 -17.32
CA ARG A 255 1.33 -2.86 -17.31
C ARG A 255 0.48 -3.64 -16.31
N VAL A 256 -0.78 -3.27 -16.16
CA VAL A 256 -1.75 -3.97 -15.30
C VAL A 256 -2.84 -4.62 -16.14
N PRO A 257 -3.46 -5.71 -15.69
CA PRO A 257 -4.61 -6.30 -16.38
C PRO A 257 -5.80 -5.34 -16.46
N LEU A 258 -6.55 -5.38 -17.58
CA LEU A 258 -7.74 -4.54 -17.76
C LEU A 258 -8.79 -4.76 -16.65
N TRP A 259 -8.98 -6.03 -16.25
CA TRP A 259 -9.93 -6.41 -15.20
C TRP A 259 -9.62 -5.74 -13.84
N SER A 260 -8.35 -5.48 -13.52
CA SER A 260 -7.99 -4.91 -12.23
C SER A 260 -8.31 -3.42 -12.16
N ILE A 261 -8.17 -2.68 -13.28
CA ILE A 261 -8.66 -1.30 -13.38
C ILE A 261 -10.19 -1.28 -13.33
N ALA A 262 -10.86 -2.17 -14.06
CA ALA A 262 -12.32 -2.26 -14.05
C ALA A 262 -12.88 -2.48 -12.64
N GLN A 263 -12.35 -3.46 -11.90
CA GLN A 263 -12.76 -3.73 -10.52
C GLN A 263 -12.41 -2.60 -9.56
N SER A 264 -11.21 -2.00 -9.66
CA SER A 264 -10.78 -0.89 -8.78
C SER A 264 -11.67 0.35 -8.87
N ASN A 265 -12.39 0.50 -9.98
CA ASN A 265 -13.22 1.67 -10.29
C ASN A 265 -14.71 1.35 -10.35
N SER A 266 -15.12 0.09 -10.14
CA SER A 266 -16.50 -0.36 -10.34
C SER A 266 -17.05 -0.01 -11.74
N LEU A 267 -16.21 -0.18 -12.76
CA LEU A 267 -16.54 0.09 -14.16
C LEU A 267 -16.52 -1.20 -14.98
N ALA A 268 -17.25 -1.20 -16.11
CA ALA A 268 -17.07 -2.22 -17.13
C ALA A 268 -15.71 -2.05 -17.83
N GLU A 269 -15.11 -3.13 -18.32
CA GLU A 269 -13.82 -3.08 -19.02
C GLU A 269 -13.84 -2.19 -20.27
N ASN A 270 -15.00 -2.09 -20.95
CA ASN A 270 -15.22 -1.25 -22.12
C ASN A 270 -15.83 0.13 -21.78
N ALA A 271 -15.79 0.56 -20.51
CA ALA A 271 -16.36 1.83 -20.10
C ALA A 271 -15.66 3.00 -20.81
N THR A 272 -16.46 3.96 -21.29
CA THR A 272 -15.93 5.21 -21.85
C THR A 272 -15.46 6.13 -20.72
N LEU A 273 -14.22 6.61 -20.82
CA LEU A 273 -13.63 7.49 -19.83
C LEU A 273 -13.78 8.97 -20.22
N THR A 274 -14.01 9.82 -19.23
CA THR A 274 -14.11 11.27 -19.43
C THR A 274 -12.79 11.94 -19.07
N PRO A 275 -12.21 12.81 -19.92
CA PRO A 275 -11.00 13.55 -19.57
C PRO A 275 -11.15 14.32 -18.25
N GLY A 276 -10.18 14.21 -17.35
CA GLY A 276 -10.21 14.76 -15.99
C GLY A 276 -10.85 13.86 -14.94
N GLN A 277 -11.51 12.77 -15.34
CA GLN A 277 -11.98 11.73 -14.41
C GLN A 277 -10.78 11.12 -13.67
N SER A 278 -10.90 10.93 -12.36
CA SER A 278 -9.88 10.23 -11.58
C SER A 278 -10.14 8.72 -11.64
N ILE A 279 -9.15 7.95 -12.10
CA ILE A 279 -9.19 6.48 -12.16
C ILE A 279 -8.16 5.90 -11.20
N VAL A 280 -8.55 4.88 -10.44
CA VAL A 280 -7.67 4.09 -9.58
C VAL A 280 -6.92 3.09 -10.45
N VAL A 281 -5.60 3.15 -10.40
CA VAL A 281 -4.70 2.23 -11.10
C VAL A 281 -3.88 1.47 -10.04
N PRO A 282 -3.81 0.13 -10.11
CA PRO A 282 -2.99 -0.66 -9.19
C PRO A 282 -1.51 -0.36 -9.38
N ARG A 283 -0.73 -0.38 -8.30
CA ARG A 283 0.73 -0.18 -8.36
C ARG A 283 1.49 -1.18 -7.52
N HIS A 284 2.65 -1.59 -8.00
CA HIS A 284 3.57 -2.43 -7.25
C HIS A 284 4.32 -1.63 -6.19
N LEU A 285 4.84 -2.36 -5.20
CA LEU A 285 5.81 -1.85 -4.25
C LEU A 285 7.14 -1.60 -4.99
N THR A 286 7.31 -0.40 -5.51
CA THR A 286 8.51 0.04 -6.22
C THR A 286 9.07 1.28 -5.54
N PRO A 287 10.40 1.38 -5.38
CA PRO A 287 11.02 2.61 -4.94
C PRO A 287 10.60 3.76 -5.87
N PRO A 288 10.37 4.97 -5.33
CA PRO A 288 10.22 6.14 -6.18
C PRO A 288 11.41 6.16 -7.14
N GLU A 289 11.15 6.29 -8.45
CA GLU A 289 12.26 6.56 -9.37
C GLU A 289 13.04 7.75 -8.83
N PRO A 290 14.38 7.72 -8.85
CA PRO A 290 15.15 8.93 -8.67
C PRO A 290 14.56 9.92 -9.67
N THR A 291 13.89 10.95 -9.17
CA THR A 291 13.40 12.04 -10.01
C THR A 291 14.54 12.41 -10.94
N ALA A 292 14.26 12.70 -12.21
CA ALA A 292 15.18 13.27 -13.19
C ALA A 292 15.78 14.59 -12.66
N ALA A 293 16.58 14.52 -11.61
CA ALA A 293 17.30 15.58 -10.95
C ALA A 293 18.65 15.69 -11.62
N LEU A 294 18.66 15.81 -12.95
CA LEU A 294 19.81 16.19 -13.77
C LEU A 294 19.36 16.70 -15.15
N ALA A 295 18.24 17.42 -15.23
CA ALA A 295 18.08 18.40 -16.31
C ALA A 295 18.87 19.67 -15.90
N THR A 296 20.19 19.62 -16.03
CA THR A 296 21.01 20.83 -15.99
C THR A 296 20.60 21.71 -17.17
N PRO A 297 20.19 22.98 -16.95
CA PRO A 297 19.94 23.87 -18.08
C PRO A 297 21.27 24.11 -18.83
N PRO A 298 21.25 24.22 -20.17
CA PRO A 298 22.47 24.46 -20.94
C PRO A 298 23.12 25.78 -20.49
N PRO A 299 24.46 25.85 -20.48
CA PRO A 299 25.16 27.06 -20.07
C PRO A 299 24.78 28.24 -20.97
N PRO A 300 24.67 29.46 -20.41
CA PRO A 300 24.30 30.63 -21.20
C PRO A 300 25.32 30.87 -22.31
N ALA A 301 24.81 31.08 -23.52
CA ALA A 301 25.62 31.43 -24.69
C ALA A 301 26.43 32.70 -24.38
N ARG A 302 27.76 32.61 -24.50
CA ARG A 302 28.64 33.77 -24.42
C ARG A 302 28.34 34.69 -25.60
N ARG A 303 28.04 35.96 -25.30
CA ARG A 303 28.08 37.05 -26.27
C ARG A 303 29.50 37.54 -26.44
#